data_AF-A0A0A9WGN0-F1
#
_entry.id   AF-A0A0A9WGN0-F1
#
_cell.length_a   1.000
_cell.length_b   1.000
_cell.length_c   1.000
_cell.angle_alpha   90.00
_cell.angle_beta   90.00
_cell.angle_gamma   90.00
#
_symmetry.space_group_name_H-M   'P 1'
#
loop_
_entity.id
_entity.type
_entity.pdbx_description
1 polymer ?
#
loop_
_entity_poly.entity_id
_entity_poly.type
_entity_poly.pdbx_seq_one_letter_code
_entity_poly.pdbx_strand_id
1 'polypeptide(L)'
;SPNMQIALFVTAFCLSVALFPGETLGSQADVAATKAEDIYQKALDMLKEASEKDVSDNFLKNVDSLKAKLENLQNDLLQRLKGNDKEKVEEVVEKAEKTIEKVEEKVEQRRRRRRR
;
A
#
# COMPACT_ATOMS: atom_id res chain seq x y z
N SER A 1 21.16 18.27 2.76
CA SER A 1 20.91 17.29 1.68
C SER A 1 19.68 16.46 2.02
N PRO A 2 18.53 16.67 1.36
CA PRO A 2 17.23 16.09 1.75
C PRO A 2 17.06 14.59 1.43
N ASN A 3 18.06 13.95 0.81
CA ASN A 3 17.99 12.53 0.40
C ASN A 3 18.27 11.52 1.53
N MET A 4 18.55 11.97 2.76
CA MET A 4 18.91 11.09 3.89
C MET A 4 17.74 10.75 4.82
N GLN A 5 16.58 11.39 4.64
CA GLN A 5 15.42 11.20 5.53
C GLN A 5 14.46 10.11 5.04
N ILE A 6 14.40 9.86 3.73
CA ILE A 6 13.49 8.84 3.15
C ILE A 6 13.98 7.42 3.51
N ALA A 7 15.29 7.22 3.67
CA ALA A 7 15.87 5.92 4.03
C ALA A 7 15.59 5.50 5.49
N LEU A 8 15.31 6.45 6.39
CA LEU A 8 15.10 6.17 7.82
C LEU A 8 13.69 5.66 8.15
N PHE A 9 12.69 5.94 7.31
CA PHE A 9 11.34 5.40 7.50
C PHE A 9 11.18 3.95 7.02
N VAL A 10 12.02 3.51 6.09
CA VAL A 10 11.95 2.15 5.51
C VAL A 10 12.56 1.11 6.45
N THR A 11 13.60 1.45 7.22
CA THR A 11 14.32 0.48 8.06
C THR A 11 13.68 0.19 9.41
N ALA A 12 12.97 1.16 10.01
CA ALA A 12 12.30 0.96 11.29
C ALA A 12 11.05 0.06 11.19
N PHE A 13 10.40 0.03 10.03
CA PHE A 13 9.16 -0.73 9.83
C PHE A 13 9.41 -2.22 9.50
N CYS A 14 10.52 -2.54 8.84
CA CYS A 14 10.91 -3.94 8.59
C CYS A 14 11.24 -4.71 9.89
N LEU A 15 11.70 -4.02 10.94
CA LEU A 15 12.05 -4.66 12.22
C LEU A 15 10.81 -5.07 13.05
N SER A 16 9.65 -4.45 12.85
CA SER A 16 8.41 -4.87 13.53
C SER A 16 7.81 -6.17 12.97
N VAL A 17 8.15 -6.55 11.73
CA VAL A 17 7.59 -7.73 11.05
C VAL A 17 8.28 -9.04 11.48
N ALA A 18 9.52 -8.97 11.97
CA ALA A 18 10.28 -10.16 12.34
C ALA A 18 9.90 -10.80 13.69
N LEU A 19 9.01 -10.17 14.48
CA LEU A 19 8.85 -10.51 15.91
C LEU A 19 7.69 -11.44 16.27
N PHE A 20 6.86 -11.92 15.34
CA PHE A 20 5.74 -12.81 15.71
C PHE A 20 5.44 -13.91 14.69
N PRO A 21 6.11 -15.08 14.80
CA PRO A 21 5.64 -16.32 14.18
C PRO A 21 4.73 -17.07 15.16
N GLY A 22 3.44 -17.21 14.85
CA GLY A 22 2.46 -17.90 15.71
C GLY A 22 1.37 -18.62 14.90
N GLU A 23 1.37 -19.94 14.97
CA GLU A 23 0.76 -20.92 14.07
C GLU A 23 -0.79 -20.99 14.00
N THR A 24 -1.28 -21.41 12.82
CA THR A 24 -2.55 -22.11 12.47
C THR A 24 -3.88 -21.36 12.24
N LEU A 25 -4.15 -20.18 12.82
CA LEU A 25 -5.09 -19.18 12.27
C LEU A 25 -4.34 -18.03 11.56
N GLY A 26 -3.05 -17.91 11.87
CA GLY A 26 -2.08 -17.05 11.20
C GLY A 26 -2.04 -17.24 9.70
N SER A 27 -2.26 -18.45 9.14
CA SER A 27 -2.13 -18.62 7.68
C SER A 27 -3.05 -17.72 6.84
N GLN A 28 -4.29 -17.44 7.26
CA GLN A 28 -5.16 -16.52 6.50
C GLN A 28 -4.88 -15.05 6.83
N ALA A 29 -4.62 -14.73 8.09
CA ALA A 29 -4.25 -13.38 8.51
C ALA A 29 -2.91 -12.95 7.91
N ASP A 30 -1.90 -13.83 7.93
CA ASP A 30 -0.57 -13.66 7.35
C ASP A 30 -0.65 -13.55 5.83
N VAL A 31 -1.47 -14.36 5.15
CA VAL A 31 -1.68 -14.23 3.70
C VAL A 31 -2.37 -12.91 3.38
N ALA A 32 -3.34 -12.48 4.18
CA ALA A 32 -3.99 -11.18 4.00
C ALA A 32 -3.03 -10.02 4.30
N ALA A 33 -2.21 -10.12 5.35
CA ALA A 33 -1.16 -9.17 5.69
C ALA A 33 -0.11 -9.07 4.58
N THR A 34 0.38 -10.20 4.07
CA THR A 34 1.35 -10.25 2.96
C THR A 34 0.76 -9.60 1.70
N LYS A 35 -0.52 -9.84 1.40
CA LYS A 35 -1.21 -9.16 0.29
C LYS A 35 -1.35 -7.67 0.53
N ALA A 36 -1.70 -7.25 1.75
CA ALA A 36 -1.80 -5.84 2.12
C ALA A 36 -0.44 -5.13 1.97
N GLU A 37 0.64 -5.79 2.41
CA GLU A 37 2.02 -5.32 2.28
C GLU A 37 2.46 -5.21 0.82
N ASP A 38 2.15 -6.19 -0.02
CA ASP A 38 2.45 -6.14 -1.46
C ASP A 38 1.70 -4.98 -2.15
N ILE A 39 0.44 -4.74 -1.79
CA ILE A 39 -0.34 -3.59 -2.28
C ILE A 39 0.29 -2.27 -1.80
N TYR A 40 0.65 -2.18 -0.51
CA TYR A 40 1.29 -1.01 0.07
C TYR A 40 2.63 -0.70 -0.62
N GLN A 41 3.47 -1.71 -0.81
CA GLN A 41 4.78 -1.55 -1.44
C GLN A 41 4.65 -1.09 -2.90
N LYS A 42 3.72 -1.69 -3.66
CA LYS A 42 3.43 -1.25 -5.03
C LYS A 42 2.88 0.17 -5.07
N ALA A 43 2.04 0.56 -4.12
CA ALA A 43 1.55 1.93 -4.02
C ALA A 43 2.69 2.93 -3.73
N LEU A 44 3.66 2.57 -2.87
CA LEU A 44 4.85 3.37 -2.61
C LEU A 44 5.73 3.52 -3.86
N ASP A 45 5.98 2.41 -4.57
CA ASP A 45 6.76 2.43 -5.80
C ASP A 45 6.10 3.30 -6.87
N MET A 46 4.78 3.23 -6.98
CA MET A 46 4.00 4.11 -7.86
C MET A 46 4.03 5.57 -7.42
N LEU A 47 3.98 5.86 -6.12
CA LEU A 47 4.10 7.23 -5.62
C LEU A 47 5.45 7.85 -5.96
N LYS A 48 6.51 7.04 -5.85
CA LYS A 48 7.86 7.42 -6.26
C LYS A 48 7.94 7.63 -7.76
N GLU A 49 7.40 6.71 -8.56
CA GLU A 49 7.39 6.83 -10.02
C GLU A 49 6.56 8.02 -10.50
N ALA A 50 5.40 8.32 -9.91
CA ALA A 50 4.62 9.53 -10.20
C ALA A 50 5.35 10.83 -9.81
N SER A 51 6.27 10.75 -8.84
CA SER A 51 7.09 11.87 -8.42
C SER A 51 8.28 12.12 -9.34
N GLU A 52 8.88 11.06 -9.90
CA GLU A 52 10.08 11.13 -10.74
C GLU A 52 9.75 11.20 -12.23
N LYS A 53 8.82 10.36 -12.71
CA LYS A 53 8.50 10.16 -14.13
C LYS A 53 7.14 10.70 -14.51
N ASP A 54 6.95 10.79 -15.82
CA ASP A 54 5.70 11.20 -16.43
C ASP A 54 4.63 10.12 -16.34
N VAL A 55 3.43 10.52 -15.91
CA VAL A 55 2.29 9.61 -15.76
C VAL A 55 1.77 9.23 -17.14
N SER A 56 1.77 7.93 -17.42
CA SER A 56 1.23 7.32 -18.63
C SER A 56 -0.15 6.71 -18.38
N ASP A 57 -0.88 6.36 -19.44
CA ASP A 57 -2.17 5.68 -19.32
C ASP A 57 -2.03 4.28 -18.72
N ASN A 58 -0.89 3.60 -18.94
CA ASN A 58 -0.60 2.33 -18.28
C ASN A 58 -0.38 2.51 -16.77
N PHE A 59 0.21 3.64 -16.35
CA PHE A 59 0.34 3.94 -14.92
C PHE A 59 -1.03 4.07 -14.26
N LEU A 60 -1.98 4.75 -14.91
CA LEU A 60 -3.35 4.89 -14.39
C LEU A 60 -4.07 3.55 -14.26
N LYS A 61 -3.96 2.69 -15.28
CA LYS A 61 -4.50 1.32 -15.22
C LYS A 61 -3.90 0.51 -14.06
N ASN A 62 -2.63 0.73 -13.74
CA ASN A 62 -1.99 0.08 -12.60
C ASN A 62 -2.53 0.60 -11.25
N VAL A 63 -2.83 1.91 -11.14
CA VAL A 63 -3.48 2.49 -9.94
C VAL A 63 -4.88 1.88 -9.76
N ASP A 64 -5.67 1.83 -10.83
CA ASP A 64 -7.02 1.25 -10.82
C ASP A 64 -6.98 -0.24 -10.44
N SER A 65 -5.99 -0.98 -10.96
CA SER A 65 -5.77 -2.38 -10.59
C SER A 65 -5.41 -2.56 -9.11
N LEU A 66 -4.59 -1.67 -8.56
CA LEU A 66 -4.24 -1.68 -7.13
C LEU A 66 -5.43 -1.39 -6.24
N LYS A 67 -6.27 -0.42 -6.62
CA LYS A 67 -7.54 -0.14 -5.93
C LYS A 67 -8.46 -1.35 -5.90
N ALA A 68 -8.66 -2.01 -7.04
CA ALA A 68 -9.48 -3.20 -7.12
C ALA A 68 -8.92 -4.34 -6.25
N LYS A 69 -7.59 -4.47 -6.14
CA LYS A 69 -6.96 -5.45 -5.24
C LYS A 69 -7.17 -5.11 -3.77
N LEU A 70 -7.07 -3.83 -3.41
CA LEU A 70 -7.32 -3.35 -2.06
C LEU A 70 -8.78 -3.59 -1.64
N GLU A 71 -9.74 -3.26 -2.51
CA GLU A 71 -11.17 -3.48 -2.27
C GLU A 71 -11.50 -4.97 -2.09
N ASN A 72 -10.92 -5.83 -2.93
CA ASN A 72 -11.05 -7.29 -2.76
C ASN A 72 -10.49 -7.76 -1.43
N LEU A 73 -9.34 -7.20 -1.01
CA LEU A 73 -8.72 -7.55 0.27
C LEU A 73 -9.56 -7.07 1.47
N GLN A 74 -10.14 -5.87 1.40
CA GLN A 74 -11.07 -5.35 2.40
C GLN A 74 -12.33 -6.22 2.52
N ASN A 75 -12.88 -6.67 1.40
CA ASN A 75 -14.01 -7.59 1.40
C ASN A 75 -13.65 -8.95 2.00
N ASP A 76 -12.48 -9.51 1.66
CA ASP A 76 -11.97 -10.75 2.25
C ASP A 76 -11.75 -10.59 3.77
N LEU A 77 -11.24 -9.44 4.22
CA LEU A 77 -11.04 -9.10 5.63
C LEU A 77 -12.35 -9.07 6.42
N LEU A 78 -13.37 -8.39 5.87
CA LEU A 78 -14.70 -8.30 6.49
C LEU A 78 -15.37 -9.67 6.63
N GLN A 79 -15.14 -10.57 5.68
CA GLN A 79 -15.78 -11.88 5.66
C GLN A 79 -15.02 -12.96 6.45
N ARG A 80 -13.68 -12.94 6.44
CA ARG A 80 -12.84 -14.06 6.90
C ARG A 80 -12.12 -13.83 8.23
N LEU A 81 -11.85 -12.57 8.61
CA LEU A 81 -11.05 -12.24 9.79
C LEU A 81 -11.93 -11.66 10.91
N LYS A 82 -11.72 -12.14 12.15
CA LYS A 82 -12.42 -11.68 13.35
C LYS A 82 -11.42 -11.50 14.50
N GLY A 83 -11.63 -10.52 15.38
CA GLY A 83 -10.78 -10.26 16.54
C GLY A 83 -9.48 -9.51 16.21
N ASN A 84 -8.44 -9.66 17.05
CA ASN A 84 -7.20 -8.88 16.97
C ASN A 84 -6.41 -9.01 15.66
N ASP A 85 -6.56 -10.12 14.94
CA ASP A 85 -5.87 -10.31 13.65
C ASP A 85 -6.45 -9.41 12.55
N LYS A 86 -7.73 -9.06 12.67
CA LYS A 86 -8.39 -8.11 11.76
C LYS A 86 -7.82 -6.71 11.92
N GLU A 87 -7.62 -6.24 13.15
CA GLU A 87 -7.10 -4.88 13.43
C GLU A 87 -5.71 -4.67 12.85
N LYS A 88 -4.82 -5.67 12.96
CA LYS A 88 -3.45 -5.59 12.39
C LYS A 88 -3.49 -5.45 10.88
N VAL A 89 -4.30 -6.25 10.21
CA VAL A 89 -4.39 -6.21 8.74
C VAL A 89 -5.12 -4.93 8.28
N GLU A 90 -6.14 -4.49 9.02
CA GLU A 90 -6.82 -3.20 8.77
C GLU A 90 -5.86 -2.02 8.84
N GLU A 91 -4.93 -1.99 9.81
CA GLU A 91 -3.92 -0.93 9.90
C GLU A 91 -3.01 -0.88 8.66
N VAL A 92 -2.60 -2.05 8.15
CA VAL A 92 -1.77 -2.13 6.93
C VAL A 92 -2.59 -1.73 5.70
N VAL A 93 -3.85 -2.14 5.62
CA VAL A 93 -4.77 -1.76 4.54
C VAL A 93 -5.05 -0.26 4.54
N GLU A 94 -5.26 0.36 5.69
CA GLU A 94 -5.46 1.81 5.79
C GLU A 94 -4.21 2.59 5.34
N LYS A 95 -3.01 2.08 5.67
CA LYS A 95 -1.75 2.65 5.15
C LYS A 95 -1.65 2.51 3.63
N ALA A 96 -2.05 1.37 3.08
CA ALA A 96 -2.10 1.15 1.64
C ALA A 96 -3.09 2.11 0.95
N GLU A 97 -4.28 2.27 1.51
CA GLU A 97 -5.33 3.16 1.00
C GLU A 97 -4.86 4.62 0.97
N LYS A 98 -4.34 5.14 2.09
CA LYS A 98 -3.77 6.50 2.16
C LYS A 98 -2.61 6.71 1.19
N THR A 99 -1.84 5.66 0.92
CA THR A 99 -0.74 5.75 -0.04
C THR A 99 -1.25 5.81 -1.47
N ILE A 100 -2.24 5.00 -1.83
CA ILE A 100 -2.90 5.03 -3.14
C ILE A 100 -3.55 6.40 -3.38
N GLU A 101 -4.24 6.96 -2.38
CA GLU A 101 -4.85 8.29 -2.47
C GLU A 101 -3.79 9.38 -2.78
N LYS A 102 -2.64 9.33 -2.10
CA LYS A 102 -1.51 10.22 -2.41
C LYS A 102 -0.97 10.04 -3.83
N VAL A 103 -0.97 8.82 -4.36
CA VAL A 103 -0.58 8.56 -5.77
C VAL A 103 -1.54 9.29 -6.70
N GLU A 104 -2.85 9.18 -6.47
CA GLU A 104 -3.87 9.83 -7.28
C GLU A 104 -3.79 11.34 -7.24
N GLU A 105 -3.64 11.93 -6.05
CA GLU A 105 -3.43 13.37 -5.91
C GLU A 105 -2.21 13.83 -6.70
N LYS A 106 -1.09 13.08 -6.63
CA LYS A 106 0.13 13.40 -7.36
C LYS A 106 -0.06 13.33 -8.87
N VAL A 107 -0.77 12.30 -9.33
CA VAL A 107 -1.12 12.10 -10.74
C VAL A 107 -2.00 13.24 -11.25
N GLU A 108 -3.03 13.61 -10.50
CA GLU A 108 -3.95 14.68 -10.86
C GLU A 108 -3.24 16.05 -10.87
N GLN A 109 -2.36 16.31 -9.90
CA GLN A 109 -1.50 17.50 -9.90
C GLN A 109 -0.63 17.58 -11.16
N ARG A 110 -0.01 16.47 -11.58
CA ARG A 110 0.80 16.44 -12.82
C ARG A 110 -0.08 16.64 -14.06
N ARG A 111 -1.26 16.02 -14.13
CA ARG A 111 -2.21 16.20 -15.24
C ARG A 111 -2.64 17.67 -15.38
N ARG A 112 -2.94 18.34 -14.28
CA ARG A 112 -3.30 19.78 -14.28
C ARG A 112 -2.14 20.66 -14.73
N ARG A 113 -0.90 20.33 -14.36
CA ARG A 113 0.30 21.07 -14.82
C ARG A 113 0.54 20.92 -16.32
N ARG A 114 0.20 19.79 -16.95
CA ARG A 114 0.30 19.60 -18.41
C ARG A 114 -0.78 20.31 -19.22
N ARG A 115 -1.92 20.63 -18.59
CA ARG A 115 -3.07 21.29 -19.25
C ARG A 115 -3.00 22.83 -19.17
N ARG A 116 -2.05 23.39 -18.42
CA ARG A 116 -1.74 24.82 -18.38
C ARG A 116 -0.53 25.09 -19.25
#